data_AF-A0A496T5T3-F1
#
_entry.id   AF-A0A496T5T3-F1
#
_cell.length_a   1.000
_cell.length_b   1.000
_cell.length_c   1.000
_cell.angle_alpha   90.00
_cell.angle_beta   90.00
_cell.angle_gamma   90.00
#
_symmetry.space_group_name_H-M   'P 1'
#
loop_
_entity.id
_entity.type
_entity.pdbx_description
1 polymer ?
#
loop_
_entity_poly.entity_id
_entity_poly.type
_entity_poly.pdbx_seq_one_letter_code
_entity_poly.pdbx_strand_id
1 'polypeptide(L)'
;MNITAASIERMITEKTRVLIPVHLAGQPCDMNPIMELAKQHNLTVIEDCAQAHGVKYKGKYVGTIGHLGAFSLMAGKHTTSGGQGGMVITNDEKLYWNAKRFADRGKPFGSDNPTNLFLGMNYRMTELQAAIGRVQLQKLRSSVRRRLPPKESQWVLITLQ
;
A
#
# COMPACT_ATOMS: atom_id res chain seq x y z
N MET A 1 -14.60 -9.69 -5.51
CA MET A 1 -13.81 -9.97 -4.28
C MET A 1 -13.39 -8.68 -3.58
N ASN A 2 -12.88 -7.68 -4.30
CA ASN A 2 -12.60 -6.37 -3.69
C ASN A 2 -13.88 -5.62 -3.31
N ILE A 3 -13.74 -4.72 -2.32
CA ILE A 3 -14.76 -3.75 -1.94
C ILE A 3 -15.07 -2.79 -3.10
N THR A 4 -16.30 -2.31 -3.19
CA THR A 4 -16.75 -1.35 -4.21
C THR A 4 -17.26 -0.06 -3.57
N ALA A 5 -17.29 1.03 -4.34
CA ALA A 5 -17.86 2.30 -3.87
C ALA A 5 -19.30 2.13 -3.36
N ALA A 6 -20.15 1.38 -4.08
CA ALA A 6 -21.53 1.10 -3.66
C ALA A 6 -21.64 0.30 -2.34
N SER A 7 -20.66 -0.57 -2.04
CA SER A 7 -20.60 -1.23 -0.73
C SER A 7 -20.09 -0.31 0.38
N ILE A 8 -19.18 0.62 0.06
CA ILE A 8 -18.65 1.59 1.02
C ILE A 8 -19.70 2.61 1.40
N GLU A 9 -20.41 3.17 0.43
CA GLU A 9 -21.40 4.23 0.61
C GLU A 9 -22.46 3.86 1.66
N ARG A 10 -22.94 2.61 1.61
CA ARG A 10 -23.91 2.06 2.57
C ARG A 10 -23.39 1.97 4.01
N MET A 11 -22.09 2.07 4.22
CA MET A 11 -21.43 1.93 5.52
C MET A 11 -20.89 3.26 6.06
N ILE A 12 -21.00 4.35 5.29
CA ILE A 12 -20.54 5.67 5.72
C ILE A 12 -21.44 6.20 6.83
N THR A 13 -20.83 6.75 7.86
CA THR A 13 -21.49 7.43 8.98
C THR A 13 -20.76 8.74 9.25
N GLU A 14 -21.32 9.59 10.12
CA GLU A 14 -20.67 10.82 10.58
C GLU A 14 -19.33 10.58 11.30
N LYS A 15 -19.09 9.34 11.78
CA LYS A 15 -17.84 8.93 12.43
C LYS A 15 -16.78 8.44 11.43
N THR A 16 -17.15 8.21 10.17
CA THR A 16 -16.20 7.75 9.15
C THR A 16 -15.18 8.85 8.86
N ARG A 17 -13.89 8.47 8.80
CA ARG A 17 -12.77 9.40 8.54
C ARG A 17 -11.83 8.89 7.45
N VAL A 18 -11.70 7.58 7.31
CA VAL A 18 -10.73 6.94 6.42
C VAL A 18 -11.39 5.75 5.73
N LEU A 19 -11.07 5.57 4.45
CA LEU A 19 -11.36 4.38 3.66
C LEU A 19 -10.05 3.60 3.44
N ILE A 20 -10.10 2.28 3.61
CA ILE A 20 -8.93 1.40 3.40
C ILE A 20 -9.27 0.31 2.37
N PRO A 21 -9.32 0.64 1.06
CA PRO A 21 -9.51 -0.35 0.02
C PRO A 21 -8.30 -1.29 -0.07
N VAL A 22 -8.55 -2.60 -0.09
CA VAL A 22 -7.52 -3.63 -0.21
C VAL A 22 -7.45 -4.14 -1.65
N HIS A 23 -6.28 -4.05 -2.26
CA HIS A 23 -6.01 -4.63 -3.59
C HIS A 23 -5.70 -6.11 -3.47
N LEU A 24 -6.75 -6.89 -3.19
CA LEU A 24 -6.63 -8.30 -2.84
C LEU A 24 -6.07 -9.12 -4.00
N ALA A 25 -5.18 -10.08 -3.69
CA ALA A 25 -4.58 -10.99 -4.65
C ALA A 25 -3.89 -10.31 -5.84
N GLY A 26 -3.43 -9.07 -5.68
CA GLY A 26 -2.82 -8.30 -6.76
C GLY A 26 -3.83 -7.76 -7.79
N GLN A 27 -5.13 -7.83 -7.50
CA GLN A 27 -6.16 -7.18 -8.30
C GLN A 27 -6.48 -5.80 -7.72
N PRO A 28 -6.36 -4.72 -8.52
CA PRO A 28 -6.75 -3.39 -8.06
C PRO A 28 -8.24 -3.32 -7.70
N CYS A 29 -8.57 -2.46 -6.74
CA CYS A 29 -9.94 -2.01 -6.56
C CYS A 29 -10.32 -1.10 -7.73
N ASP A 30 -11.62 -0.93 -7.97
CA ASP A 30 -12.06 0.12 -8.88
C ASP A 30 -11.92 1.49 -8.20
N MET A 31 -10.73 2.09 -8.33
CA MET A 31 -10.34 3.23 -7.50
C MET A 31 -11.01 4.53 -7.89
N ASN A 32 -11.36 4.77 -9.16
CA ASN A 32 -12.02 6.02 -9.57
C ASN A 32 -13.31 6.30 -8.76
N PRO A 33 -14.30 5.38 -8.72
CA PRO A 33 -15.52 5.64 -7.95
C PRO A 33 -15.27 5.69 -6.43
N ILE A 34 -14.28 4.96 -5.91
CA ILE A 34 -13.91 5.04 -4.48
C ILE A 34 -13.35 6.42 -4.15
N MET A 35 -12.49 6.97 -5.00
CA MET A 35 -11.92 8.30 -4.81
C MET A 35 -12.97 9.40 -4.94
N GLU A 36 -13.92 9.26 -5.87
CA GLU A 36 -15.04 10.20 -6.00
C GLU A 36 -15.91 10.21 -4.74
N LEU A 37 -16.30 9.03 -4.25
CA LEU A 37 -17.05 8.90 -2.98
C LEU A 37 -16.26 9.49 -1.80
N ALA A 38 -14.96 9.21 -1.72
CA ALA A 38 -14.11 9.79 -0.67
C ALA A 38 -14.11 11.31 -0.71
N LYS A 39 -14.03 11.91 -1.91
CA LYS A 39 -14.06 13.36 -2.10
C LYS A 39 -15.40 13.95 -1.66
N GLN A 40 -16.52 13.33 -2.03
CA GLN A 40 -17.87 13.79 -1.67
C GLN A 40 -18.08 13.83 -0.14
N HIS A 41 -17.49 12.89 0.58
CA HIS A 41 -17.59 12.79 2.04
C HIS A 41 -16.38 13.36 2.79
N ASN A 42 -15.43 14.02 2.11
CA ASN A 42 -14.18 14.53 2.68
C ASN A 42 -13.40 13.48 3.51
N LEU A 43 -13.25 12.28 2.96
CA LEU A 43 -12.59 11.14 3.59
C LEU A 43 -11.17 10.96 3.05
N THR A 44 -10.25 10.55 3.93
CA THR A 44 -8.91 10.10 3.53
C THR A 44 -8.98 8.68 2.98
N VAL A 45 -8.13 8.36 2.01
CA VAL A 45 -8.02 7.02 1.41
C VAL A 45 -6.62 6.48 1.61
N ILE A 46 -6.51 5.32 2.24
CA ILE A 46 -5.25 4.58 2.40
C ILE A 46 -5.37 3.28 1.61
N GLU A 47 -4.62 3.15 0.52
CA GLU A 47 -4.60 1.92 -0.27
C GLU A 47 -3.80 0.84 0.48
N ASP A 48 -4.44 -0.29 0.82
CA ASP A 48 -3.71 -1.48 1.24
C ASP A 48 -3.23 -2.24 0.00
N CYS A 49 -1.93 -2.11 -0.25
CA CYS A 49 -1.20 -2.70 -1.36
C CYS A 49 -0.33 -3.88 -0.91
N ALA A 50 -0.59 -4.47 0.27
CA ALA A 50 0.21 -5.57 0.80
C ALA A 50 0.35 -6.74 -0.18
N GLN A 51 -0.63 -6.94 -1.06
CA GLN A 51 -0.64 -7.99 -2.08
C GLN A 51 -0.53 -7.49 -3.52
N ALA A 52 -0.29 -6.19 -3.76
CA ALA A 52 -0.42 -5.60 -5.10
C ALA A 52 0.79 -4.74 -5.51
N HIS A 53 2.01 -5.20 -5.21
CA HIS A 53 3.21 -4.46 -5.60
C HIS A 53 3.36 -4.43 -7.12
N GLY A 54 3.64 -3.25 -7.68
CA GLY A 54 3.89 -3.07 -9.11
C GLY A 54 2.65 -3.25 -10.01
N VAL A 55 1.46 -3.42 -9.42
CA VAL A 55 0.19 -3.52 -10.14
C VAL A 55 -0.29 -2.12 -10.55
N LYS A 56 -1.00 -2.02 -11.68
CA LYS A 56 -1.56 -0.77 -12.17
C LYS A 56 -3.08 -0.80 -12.26
N TYR A 57 -3.71 0.32 -11.90
CA TYR A 57 -5.09 0.65 -12.21
C TYR A 57 -5.10 1.81 -13.21
N LYS A 58 -5.70 1.58 -14.39
CA LYS A 58 -5.81 2.60 -15.47
C LYS A 58 -4.50 3.37 -15.74
N GLY A 59 -3.38 2.65 -15.80
CA GLY A 59 -2.05 3.19 -16.07
C GLY A 59 -1.28 3.74 -14.86
N LYS A 60 -1.95 4.02 -13.73
CA LYS A 60 -1.31 4.45 -12.48
C LYS A 60 -0.98 3.25 -11.59
N TYR A 61 0.14 3.32 -10.87
CA TYR A 61 0.46 2.27 -9.89
C TYR A 61 -0.50 2.36 -8.71
N VAL A 62 -0.96 1.21 -8.21
CA VAL A 62 -1.71 1.18 -6.96
C VAL A 62 -0.80 1.58 -5.80
N GLY A 63 -1.38 2.24 -4.79
CA GLY A 63 -0.67 2.90 -3.69
C GLY A 63 -0.29 4.35 -3.98
N THR A 64 -0.47 4.82 -5.22
CA THR A 64 -0.24 6.23 -5.61
C THR A 64 -1.52 6.95 -6.05
N ILE A 65 -2.69 6.37 -5.79
CA ILE A 65 -3.99 6.89 -6.23
C ILE A 65 -4.73 7.54 -5.05
N GLY A 66 -4.70 6.89 -3.89
CA GLY A 66 -5.16 7.43 -2.61
C GLY A 66 -4.16 8.41 -2.01
N HIS A 67 -4.42 8.78 -0.75
CA HIS A 67 -3.58 9.72 -0.01
C HIS A 67 -2.31 9.05 0.53
N LEU A 68 -2.40 7.76 0.87
CA LEU A 68 -1.30 6.90 1.33
C LEU A 68 -1.43 5.52 0.68
N GLY A 69 -0.30 4.88 0.41
CA GLY A 69 -0.23 3.46 0.04
C GLY A 69 0.59 2.68 1.06
N ALA A 70 0.07 1.56 1.55
CA ALA A 70 0.75 0.69 2.51
C ALA A 70 1.12 -0.65 1.85
N PHE A 71 2.36 -1.07 2.03
CA PHE A 71 2.93 -2.28 1.44
C PHE A 71 3.53 -3.17 2.52
N SER A 72 3.39 -4.48 2.34
CA SER A 72 4.05 -5.48 3.17
C SER A 72 5.25 -6.04 2.43
N LEU A 73 6.37 -6.20 3.14
CA LEU A 73 7.63 -6.74 2.60
C LEU A 73 7.96 -8.11 3.24
N MET A 74 6.94 -8.82 3.71
CA MET A 74 7.06 -10.18 4.23
C MET A 74 7.57 -11.15 3.15
N ALA A 75 8.24 -12.23 3.53
CA ALA A 75 8.83 -13.21 2.61
C ALA A 75 7.90 -13.73 1.49
N GLY A 76 6.59 -13.84 1.74
CA GLY A 76 5.60 -14.32 0.77
C GLY A 76 5.07 -13.27 -0.23
N LYS A 77 5.53 -12.01 -0.14
CA LYS A 77 5.04 -10.92 -1.00
C LYS A 77 5.78 -10.91 -2.34
N HIS A 78 5.36 -10.02 -3.25
CA HIS A 78 5.96 -9.88 -4.58
C HIS A 78 7.44 -9.45 -4.54
N THR A 79 7.82 -8.78 -3.45
CA THR A 79 9.18 -8.42 -3.06
C THR A 79 9.27 -8.56 -1.53
N THR A 80 10.48 -8.64 -0.98
CA THR A 80 10.69 -8.81 0.47
C THR A 80 11.90 -8.03 0.97
N SER A 81 11.90 -7.70 2.26
CA SER A 81 13.04 -7.17 3.01
C SER A 81 13.75 -8.23 3.86
N GLY A 82 13.65 -9.51 3.49
CA GLY A 82 14.35 -10.60 4.19
C GLY A 82 13.57 -11.15 5.40
N GLY A 83 12.28 -11.42 5.23
CA GLY A 83 11.44 -12.08 6.23
C GLY A 83 10.23 -11.25 6.62
N GLN A 84 10.45 -10.10 7.24
CA GLN A 84 9.42 -9.15 7.70
C GLN A 84 9.75 -7.72 7.27
N GLY A 85 8.72 -6.88 7.19
CA GLY A 85 8.86 -5.45 6.91
C GLY A 85 7.60 -4.85 6.30
N GLY A 86 7.62 -3.52 6.19
CA GLY A 86 6.55 -2.75 5.56
C GLY A 86 7.08 -1.44 5.01
N MET A 87 6.26 -0.82 4.17
CA MET A 87 6.56 0.48 3.57
C MET A 87 5.25 1.26 3.44
N VAL A 88 5.33 2.55 3.70
CA VAL A 88 4.24 3.51 3.43
C VAL A 88 4.77 4.52 2.43
N ILE A 89 3.95 4.86 1.42
CA ILE A 89 4.24 5.88 0.43
C ILE A 89 3.14 6.94 0.43
N THR A 90 3.51 8.17 0.09
CA THR A 90 2.59 9.28 -0.13
C THR A 90 3.31 10.36 -0.95
N ASN A 91 2.53 11.20 -1.64
CA ASN A 91 3.03 12.41 -2.29
C ASN A 91 2.75 13.67 -1.46
N ASP A 92 2.11 13.53 -0.29
CA ASP A 92 1.84 14.64 0.63
C ASP A 92 2.94 14.71 1.69
N GLU A 93 3.66 15.83 1.73
CA GLU A 93 4.78 16.02 2.64
C GLU A 93 4.35 16.01 4.12
N LYS A 94 3.18 16.56 4.45
CA LYS A 94 2.66 16.58 5.82
C LYS A 94 2.35 15.15 6.29
N LEU A 95 1.74 14.34 5.44
CA LEU A 95 1.51 12.92 5.72
C LEU A 95 2.82 12.13 5.82
N TYR A 96 3.80 12.42 4.96
CA TYR A 96 5.12 11.81 5.02
C TYR A 96 5.79 12.04 6.38
N TRP A 97 5.85 13.30 6.83
CA TRP A 97 6.45 13.62 8.12
C TRP A 97 5.69 12.98 9.26
N ASN A 98 4.36 13.02 9.25
CA ASN A 98 3.55 12.36 10.29
C ASN A 98 3.80 10.85 10.35
N ALA A 99 3.84 10.16 9.21
CA ALA A 99 4.12 8.72 9.15
C ALA A 99 5.54 8.40 9.66
N LYS A 100 6.55 9.17 9.23
CA LYS A 100 7.95 9.00 9.65
C LYS A 100 8.13 9.17 11.15
N ARG A 101 7.52 10.22 11.72
CA ARG A 101 7.57 10.54 13.15
C ARG A 101 6.84 9.46 13.95
N PHE A 102 5.66 9.03 13.52
CA PHE A 102 4.92 7.94 14.18
C PHE A 102 5.70 6.62 14.18
N ALA A 103 6.41 6.30 13.09
CA ALA A 103 7.20 5.06 12.97
C ALA A 103 8.47 5.04 13.84
N ASP A 104 8.94 6.19 14.34
CA ASP A 104 10.05 6.28 15.29
C ASP A 104 9.67 7.14 16.48
N ARG A 105 8.68 6.67 17.25
CA ARG A 105 8.38 7.14 18.61
C ARG A 105 8.09 8.64 18.72
N GLY A 106 7.52 9.24 17.67
CA GLY A 106 7.17 10.66 17.62
C GLY A 106 8.37 11.60 17.53
N LYS A 107 9.55 11.11 17.13
CA LYS A 107 10.77 11.92 17.01
C LYS A 107 10.49 13.20 16.21
N PRO A 108 11.05 14.36 16.59
CA PRO A 108 10.72 15.65 15.98
C PRO A 108 11.41 15.87 14.61
N PHE A 109 11.44 14.86 13.73
CA PHE A 109 12.04 14.99 12.40
C PHE A 109 11.39 16.12 11.60
N GLY A 110 12.18 17.00 10.99
CA GLY A 110 11.68 18.16 10.24
C GLY A 110 10.91 19.16 11.10
N SER A 111 11.34 19.36 12.36
CA SER A 111 10.74 20.28 13.32
C SER A 111 11.81 20.75 14.31
N ASP A 112 11.72 21.99 14.78
CA ASP A 112 12.66 22.57 15.76
C ASP A 112 12.35 22.20 17.22
N ASN A 113 11.25 21.47 17.47
CA ASN A 113 10.89 21.02 18.81
C ASN A 113 11.99 20.12 19.40
N PRO A 114 12.38 20.33 20.67
CA PRO A 114 13.46 19.58 21.32
C PRO A 114 13.03 18.18 21.79
N THR A 115 11.73 17.90 21.82
CA THR A 115 11.15 16.64 22.34
C THR A 115 10.28 15.95 21.29
N ASN A 116 9.86 14.72 21.58
CA ASN A 116 8.96 13.99 20.70
C ASN A 116 7.61 14.72 20.60
N LEU A 117 7.05 14.80 19.39
CA LEU A 117 5.85 15.60 19.09
C LEU A 117 4.55 14.95 19.56
N PHE A 118 4.50 13.62 19.60
CA PHE A 118 3.33 12.84 19.99
C PHE A 118 3.72 11.40 20.31
N LEU A 119 2.77 10.62 20.86
CA LEU A 119 2.96 9.19 21.09
C LEU A 119 3.04 8.44 19.76
N GLY A 120 4.20 7.83 19.48
CA GLY A 120 4.45 7.01 18.31
C GLY A 120 5.01 5.64 18.67
N MET A 121 4.99 4.71 17.72
CA MET A 121 5.49 3.35 17.88
C MET A 121 6.95 3.24 17.38
N ASN A 122 7.62 2.13 17.70
CA ASN A 122 8.90 1.80 17.08
C ASN A 122 8.68 0.78 15.95
N TYR A 123 8.43 1.28 14.75
CA TYR A 123 8.21 0.50 13.52
C TYR A 123 9.34 0.65 12.50
N ARG A 124 10.52 1.04 12.97
CA ARG A 124 11.70 1.20 12.10
C ARG A 124 12.09 -0.15 11.50
N MET A 125 12.35 -0.13 10.20
CA MET A 125 13.05 -1.21 9.50
C MET A 125 14.53 -1.19 9.87
N THR A 126 15.16 -2.35 9.99
CA THR A 126 16.61 -2.42 10.23
C THR A 126 17.40 -2.18 8.95
N GLU A 127 18.65 -1.73 9.09
CA GLU A 127 19.54 -1.53 7.93
C GLU A 127 19.77 -2.82 7.13
N LEU A 128 19.82 -3.97 7.80
CA LEU A 128 19.93 -5.28 7.13
C LEU A 128 18.70 -5.58 6.26
N GLN A 129 17.49 -5.34 6.80
CA GLN A 129 16.25 -5.49 6.05
C GLN A 129 16.19 -4.52 4.86
N ALA A 130 16.64 -3.27 5.05
CA ALA A 130 16.69 -2.26 4.00
C ALA A 130 17.69 -2.65 2.89
N ALA A 131 18.87 -3.17 3.23
CA ALA A 131 19.87 -3.64 2.28
C ALA A 131 19.32 -4.78 1.39
N ILE A 132 18.64 -5.76 1.99
CA ILE A 132 17.98 -6.85 1.25
C ILE A 132 16.86 -6.28 0.38
N GLY A 133 15.99 -5.45 0.96
CA GLY A 133 14.84 -4.85 0.27
C GLY A 133 15.25 -4.04 -0.96
N ARG A 134 16.35 -3.28 -0.87
CA ARG A 134 16.89 -2.48 -1.99
C ARG A 134 17.27 -3.36 -3.18
N VAL A 135 17.93 -4.50 -2.96
CA VAL A 135 18.30 -5.45 -4.01
C VAL A 135 17.07 -6.17 -4.56
N GLN A 136 16.11 -6.55 -3.71
CA GLN A 136 14.87 -7.20 -4.13
C GLN A 136 13.98 -6.28 -4.96
N LEU A 137 13.92 -4.98 -4.64
CA LEU A 137 13.11 -4.00 -5.36
C LEU A 137 13.51 -3.87 -6.84
N GLN A 138 14.80 -4.01 -7.16
CA GLN A 138 15.29 -4.02 -8.55
C GLN A 138 14.70 -5.18 -9.37
N LYS A 139 14.36 -6.28 -8.70
CA LYS A 139 13.79 -7.49 -9.32
C LYS A 139 12.26 -7.43 -9.44
N LEU A 140 11.60 -6.52 -8.72
CA LEU A 140 10.14 -6.46 -8.60
C LEU A 140 9.41 -6.53 -9.94
N ARG A 141 9.83 -5.74 -10.94
CA ARG A 141 9.19 -5.74 -12.27
C ARG A 141 9.21 -7.12 -12.93
N SER A 142 10.34 -7.81 -12.85
CA SER A 142 10.48 -9.17 -13.39
C SER A 142 9.64 -10.19 -12.60
N SER A 143 9.62 -10.08 -11.26
CA SER A 143 8.82 -10.95 -10.39
C SER A 143 7.33 -10.81 -10.65
N VAL A 144 6.84 -9.57 -10.82
CA VAL A 144 5.43 -9.30 -11.16
C VAL A 144 5.11 -9.81 -12.56
N ARG A 145 5.95 -9.56 -13.56
CA ARG A 145 5.73 -10.03 -14.94
C ARG A 145 5.57 -11.54 -15.03
N ARG A 146 6.32 -12.32 -14.24
CA ARG A 146 6.24 -13.79 -14.22
C ARG A 146 4.92 -14.32 -13.63
N ARG A 147 4.18 -13.50 -12.88
CA ARG A 147 2.91 -13.86 -12.24
C ARG A 147 1.69 -13.45 -13.07
N LEU A 148 1.88 -12.59 -14.06
CA LEU A 148 0.81 -12.24 -14.98
C LEU A 148 0.63 -13.37 -15.99
N PRO A 149 -0.61 -13.70 -16.37
CA PRO A 149 -0.83 -14.63 -17.46
C PRO A 149 -0.15 -14.10 -18.73
N PRO A 150 0.33 -14.99 -19.63
CA PRO A 150 0.74 -14.60 -20.96
C PRO A 150 -0.35 -13.77 -21.61
N LYS A 151 0.02 -12.76 -22.42
CA LYS A 151 -0.95 -11.91 -23.13
C LYS A 151 -1.86 -12.69 -24.10
N GLU A 152 -1.53 -13.94 -24.38
CA GLU A 152 -2.33 -14.90 -25.13
C GLU A 152 -2.60 -16.11 -24.25
N SER A 153 -3.84 -16.24 -23.77
CA SER A 153 -4.28 -17.28 -22.86
C SER A 153 -4.32 -18.65 -23.56
N GLN A 154 -3.21 -19.39 -23.60
CA GLN A 154 -3.29 -20.85 -23.72
C GLN A 154 -3.51 -21.42 -22.32
N TRP A 155 -4.78 -21.67 -21.98
CA TRP A 155 -5.14 -22.47 -20.83
C TRP A 155 -4.64 -23.91 -21.08
N VAL A 156 -3.48 -24.27 -20.53
CA VAL A 156 -3.15 -25.69 -20.36
C VAL A 156 -3.96 -26.15 -19.16
N LEU A 157 -5.10 -26.78 -19.46
CA LEU A 157 -5.94 -27.45 -18.48
C LEU A 157 -5.14 -28.65 -17.94
N ILE A 158 -4.40 -28.46 -16.84
CA ILE A 158 -3.83 -29.58 -16.10
C ILE A 158 -4.93 -30.08 -15.17
N THR A 159 -5.78 -30.99 -15.66
CA THR A 159 -6.60 -31.83 -14.80
C THR A 159 -5.67 -32.83 -14.12
N LEU A 160 -5.52 -32.70 -12.81
CA LEU A 160 -4.90 -33.73 -11.97
C LEU A 160 -5.91 -34.87 -11.79
N GLN A 161 -5.53 -36.09 -12.16
CA GLN A 161 -6.04 -37.32 -11.52
C GLN A 161 -5.38 -37.46 -10.15
#